data_AF-A0AAE0CK28-F1
#
_entry.id   AF-A0AAE0CK28-F1
#
_cell.length_a   1.000
_cell.length_b   1.000
_cell.length_c   1.000
_cell.angle_alpha   90.00
_cell.angle_beta   90.00
_cell.angle_gamma   90.00
#
_symmetry.space_group_name_H-M   'P 1'
#
loop_
_entity.id
_entity.type
_entity.pdbx_description
1 polymer ?
#
loop_
_entity_poly.entity_id
_entity_poly.type
_entity_poly.pdbx_seq_one_letter_code
_entity_poly.pdbx_strand_id
1 'polypeptide(L)'
;MATNRFCVRHIIANLQAKYKRPMNGVYVWDEANKSNKREFLEEIEKLKLVNIDAYNYVMGIPLKSWCIHEFDTHVKVEHTTNNISENFNSWVDELRSLPALQMLESIRHILIKMANKRLKAAKKWDGNVSLAMCKKLAKMQDKGRFVTVLYASEIKCEVNDEIIYYNVDLENYTCDCVFGKWVEFLANMQWL
;
A
#
# COMPACT_ATOMS: atom_id res chain seq x y z
N MET A 1 -3.88 20.48 -0.31
CA MET A 1 -2.40 20.59 -0.40
C MET A 1 -1.87 19.30 -0.99
N ALA A 2 -0.98 19.36 -1.97
CA ALA A 2 -0.33 18.16 -2.50
C ALA A 2 0.62 17.60 -1.41
N THR A 3 0.35 16.41 -0.89
CA THR A 3 1.25 15.75 0.06
C THR A 3 2.42 15.14 -0.70
N ASN A 4 3.65 15.56 -0.38
CA ASN A 4 4.85 14.98 -0.97
C ASN A 4 5.11 13.61 -0.33
N ARG A 5 4.98 12.54 -1.13
CA ARG A 5 5.17 11.16 -0.70
C ARG A 5 6.55 10.65 -1.13
N PHE A 6 7.31 10.15 -0.18
CA PHE A 6 8.60 9.53 -0.42
C PHE A 6 8.42 8.05 -0.74
N CYS A 7 9.13 7.60 -1.77
CA CYS A 7 9.20 6.19 -2.12
C CYS A 7 9.98 5.45 -1.03
N VAL A 8 9.36 4.45 -0.40
CA VAL A 8 9.99 3.65 0.66
C VAL A 8 11.24 2.92 0.17
N ARG A 9 11.28 2.54 -1.12
CA ARG A 9 12.50 1.96 -1.72
C ARG A 9 13.69 2.92 -1.66
N HIS A 10 13.46 4.21 -1.90
CA HIS A 10 14.51 5.23 -1.80
C HIS A 10 14.92 5.48 -0.35
N ILE A 11 13.98 5.44 0.61
CA ILE A 11 14.30 5.53 2.04
C ILE A 11 15.22 4.37 2.44
N ILE A 12 14.88 3.14 2.03
CA ILE A 12 15.69 1.94 2.28
C ILE A 12 17.07 2.06 1.62
N ALA A 13 17.13 2.48 0.35
CA ALA A 13 18.40 2.65 -0.36
C ALA A 13 19.30 3.68 0.32
N ASN A 14 18.76 4.82 0.74
CA ASN A 14 19.49 5.86 1.45
C ASN A 14 19.98 5.37 2.82
N LEU A 15 19.13 4.63 3.54
CA LEU A 15 19.49 4.02 4.82
C LEU A 15 20.65 3.02 4.65
N GLN A 16 20.57 2.12 3.67
CA GLN A 16 21.60 1.13 3.38
C GLN A 16 22.93 1.78 2.95
N ALA A 17 22.87 2.81 2.11
CA ALA A 17 24.04 3.58 1.70
C ALA A 17 24.72 4.27 2.90
N LYS A 18 23.93 4.81 3.84
CA LYS A 18 24.43 5.50 5.03
C LYS A 18 25.07 4.54 6.05
N TYR A 19 24.46 3.39 6.29
CA TYR A 19 24.86 2.52 7.41
C TYR A 19 25.68 1.28 7.04
N LYS A 20 26.07 1.08 5.76
CA LYS A 20 27.06 0.12 5.21
C LYS A 20 26.98 -1.36 5.63
N ARG A 21 26.09 -1.76 6.53
CA ARG A 21 25.80 -3.14 6.92
C ARG A 21 24.60 -3.66 6.15
N PRO A 22 24.46 -4.98 5.94
CA PRO A 22 23.24 -5.57 5.41
C PRO A 22 22.12 -5.30 6.40
N MET A 23 21.48 -4.16 6.23
CA MET A 23 20.34 -3.78 7.02
C MET A 23 19.11 -4.32 6.31
N ASN A 24 18.32 -5.11 7.03
CA ASN A 24 17.10 -5.71 6.51
C ASN A 24 16.09 -4.59 6.25
N GLY A 25 16.11 -4.01 5.04
CA GLY A 25 15.12 -3.05 4.58
C GLY A 25 13.68 -3.59 4.62
N VAL A 26 13.54 -4.91 4.84
CA VAL A 26 12.30 -5.60 5.22
C VAL A 26 11.62 -4.92 6.42
N TYR A 27 12.41 -4.58 7.45
CA TYR A 27 12.17 -3.53 8.45
C TYR A 27 11.19 -2.46 8.01
N VAL A 28 11.81 -1.42 7.46
CA VAL A 28 11.19 -0.19 6.99
C VAL A 28 10.06 -0.46 5.99
N TRP A 29 10.19 -1.49 5.17
CA TRP A 29 9.16 -1.87 4.21
C TRP A 29 7.88 -2.34 4.90
N ASP A 30 7.97 -3.28 5.84
CA ASP A 30 6.82 -3.85 6.51
C ASP A 30 6.10 -2.80 7.36
N GLU A 31 6.87 -1.95 8.05
CA GLU A 31 6.34 -0.85 8.86
C GLU A 31 5.63 0.21 8.02
N ALA A 32 6.26 0.66 6.93
CA ALA A 32 5.68 1.67 6.06
C ALA A 32 4.33 1.24 5.47
N ASN A 33 4.14 -0.07 5.27
CA ASN A 33 2.93 -0.64 4.70
C ASN A 33 1.86 -1.00 5.74
N LYS A 34 2.07 -0.70 7.04
CA LYS A 34 1.04 -0.88 8.07
C LYS A 34 -0.09 0.14 7.90
N SER A 35 -1.32 -0.36 7.88
CA SER A 35 -2.56 0.43 7.83
C SER A 35 -3.10 0.77 9.21
N ASN A 36 -2.38 0.47 10.28
CA ASN A 36 -2.78 0.79 11.65
C ASN A 36 -1.57 1.38 12.38
N LYS A 37 -1.79 2.50 13.08
CA LYS A 37 -0.78 3.15 13.91
C LYS A 37 -0.24 2.23 15.00
N ARG A 38 -1.10 1.40 15.61
CA ARG A 38 -0.66 0.43 16.64
C ARG A 38 0.31 -0.59 16.05
N GLU A 39 -0.07 -1.25 14.95
CA GLU A 39 0.81 -2.22 14.27
C GLU A 39 2.11 -1.58 13.79
N PHE A 40 2.06 -0.33 13.32
CA PHE A 40 3.25 0.43 12.98
C PHE A 40 4.19 0.60 14.18
N LEU A 41 3.66 1.04 15.33
CA LEU A 41 4.44 1.25 16.55
C LEU A 41 5.06 -0.04 17.08
N GLU A 42 4.35 -1.16 17.00
CA GLU A 42 4.86 -2.47 17.41
C GLU A 42 6.01 -2.95 16.52
N GLU A 43 5.88 -2.77 15.21
CA GLU A 43 6.90 -3.23 14.26
C GLU A 43 8.15 -2.33 14.29
N ILE A 44 7.98 -1.00 14.35
CA ILE A 44 9.09 -0.05 14.36
C ILE A 44 9.95 -0.15 15.63
N GLU A 45 9.38 -0.61 16.75
CA GLU A 45 10.16 -0.91 17.96
C GLU A 45 11.10 -2.12 17.74
N LYS A 46 10.76 -3.07 16.85
CA LYS A 46 11.69 -4.14 16.47
C LYS A 46 12.89 -3.58 15.72
N LEU A 47 12.69 -2.59 14.84
CA LEU A 47 13.79 -1.90 14.17
C LEU A 47 14.72 -1.22 15.18
N LYS A 48 14.16 -0.58 16.22
CA LYS A 48 14.92 0.07 17.30
C LYS A 48 15.78 -0.91 18.10
N LEU A 49 15.25 -2.10 18.38
CA LEU A 49 16.00 -3.17 19.06
C LEU A 49 17.17 -3.70 18.21
N VAL A 50 17.00 -3.73 16.88
CA VAL A 50 18.04 -4.18 15.95
C VAL A 50 19.09 -3.10 15.70
N ASN A 51 18.67 -1.85 15.48
CA ASN A 51 19.54 -0.73 15.18
C ASN A 51 18.86 0.62 15.49
N ILE A 52 19.29 1.23 16.60
CA ILE A 52 18.76 2.52 17.06
C ILE A 52 19.09 3.69 16.12
N ASP A 53 20.25 3.70 15.46
CA ASP A 53 20.65 4.78 14.55
C ASP A 53 19.78 4.82 13.29
N ALA A 54 19.35 3.64 12.84
CA ALA A 54 18.46 3.53 11.72
C ALA A 54 17.01 3.83 12.08
N TYR A 55 16.55 3.39 13.26
CA TYR A 55 15.28 3.83 13.82
C TYR A 55 15.23 5.37 13.88
N ASN A 56 16.24 6.00 14.46
CA ASN A 56 16.32 7.46 14.58
C ASN A 56 16.32 8.14 13.21
N TYR A 57 17.01 7.57 12.21
CA TYR A 57 17.01 8.09 10.85
C TYR A 57 15.62 8.05 10.22
N VAL A 58 14.95 6.89 10.26
CA VAL A 58 13.66 6.66 9.62
C VAL A 58 12.56 7.47 10.33
N MET A 59 12.58 7.53 11.66
CA MET A 59 11.65 8.32 12.47
C MET A 59 11.88 9.84 12.35
N GLY A 60 13.06 10.27 11.90
CA GLY A 60 13.32 11.66 11.55
C GLY A 60 12.64 12.11 10.26
N ILE A 61 12.15 11.18 9.44
CA ILE A 61 11.39 11.49 8.22
C ILE A 61 9.91 11.65 8.60
N PRO A 62 9.22 12.74 8.18
CA PRO A 62 7.81 12.93 8.50
C PRO A 62 6.95 11.72 8.09
N LEU A 63 6.29 11.07 9.05
CA LEU A 63 5.54 9.82 8.82
C LEU A 63 4.46 9.96 7.73
N LYS A 64 3.81 11.12 7.66
CA LYS A 64 2.83 11.49 6.60
C LYS A 64 3.38 11.38 5.18
N SER A 65 4.70 11.39 5.01
CA SER A 65 5.36 11.28 3.71
C SER A 65 5.65 9.84 3.30
N TRP A 66 5.66 8.85 4.19
CA TRP A 66 6.10 7.49 3.83
C TRP A 66 5.36 6.33 4.51
N CYS A 67 4.58 6.58 5.56
CA CYS A 67 3.79 5.56 6.25
C CYS A 67 2.32 5.59 5.80
N ILE A 68 1.79 4.43 5.39
CA ILE A 68 0.40 4.28 4.97
C ILE A 68 -0.57 4.81 6.03
N HIS A 69 -0.37 4.48 7.31
CA HIS A 69 -1.31 4.84 8.36
C HIS A 69 -1.49 6.35 8.60
N GLU A 70 -0.58 7.18 8.08
CA GLU A 70 -0.62 8.65 8.19
C GLU A 70 -0.98 9.32 6.86
N PHE A 71 -1.25 8.55 5.80
CA PHE A 71 -1.69 9.11 4.53
C PHE A 71 -3.09 9.71 4.63
N ASP A 72 -3.31 10.79 3.86
CA ASP A 72 -4.61 11.42 3.73
C ASP A 72 -5.65 10.41 3.22
N THR A 73 -6.72 10.25 3.99
CA THR A 73 -7.81 9.29 3.71
C THR A 73 -8.67 9.72 2.52
N HIS A 74 -8.62 10.99 2.09
CA HIS A 74 -9.28 11.47 0.88
C HIS A 74 -8.69 10.82 -0.39
N VAL A 75 -7.40 10.50 -0.37
CA VAL A 75 -6.69 9.88 -1.51
C VAL A 75 -6.23 8.48 -1.11
N LYS A 76 -7.14 7.51 -1.25
CA LYS A 76 -6.89 6.09 -0.95
C LYS A 76 -5.87 5.49 -1.93
N VAL A 77 -4.62 5.36 -1.50
CA VAL A 77 -3.55 4.73 -2.29
C VAL A 77 -2.79 3.79 -1.38
N GLU A 78 -2.88 2.49 -1.66
CA GLU A 78 -2.20 1.43 -0.91
C GLU A 78 -0.70 1.31 -1.25
N HIS A 79 -0.19 2.15 -2.17
CA HIS A 79 1.18 2.04 -2.66
C HIS A 79 2.11 3.07 -2.00
N THR A 80 3.14 2.55 -1.34
CA THR A 80 4.25 3.32 -0.73
C THR A 80 5.45 3.48 -1.68
N THR A 81 5.30 3.08 -2.94
CA THR A 81 6.35 3.17 -3.95
C THR A 81 5.97 4.13 -5.05
N ASN A 82 6.96 4.86 -5.57
CA ASN A 82 6.79 5.76 -6.69
C ASN A 82 7.08 5.07 -8.05
N ASN A 83 6.91 3.76 -8.11
CA ASN A 83 7.34 2.93 -9.23
C ASN A 83 6.71 3.35 -10.58
N ILE A 84 5.48 3.89 -10.56
CA ILE A 84 4.81 4.36 -11.78
C ILE A 84 5.54 5.60 -12.33
N SER A 85 5.78 6.60 -11.48
CA SER A 85 6.47 7.82 -11.88
C SER A 85 7.95 7.56 -12.20
N GLU A 86 8.62 6.67 -11.45
CA GLU A 86 10.00 6.26 -11.73
C GLU A 86 10.13 5.59 -13.10
N ASN A 87 9.26 4.63 -13.44
CA ASN A 87 9.26 3.99 -14.75
C ASN A 87 8.93 4.98 -15.87
N PHE A 88 7.95 5.86 -15.65
CA PHE A 88 7.61 6.88 -16.64
C PHE A 88 8.77 7.85 -16.86
N ASN A 89 9.41 8.33 -15.79
CA ASN A 89 10.56 9.22 -15.87
C ASN A 89 11.73 8.56 -16.59
N SER A 90 11.96 7.25 -16.39
CA SER A 90 12.96 6.48 -17.12
C SER A 90 12.68 6.45 -18.62
N TRP A 91 11.42 6.20 -19.04
CA TRP A 91 11.07 6.24 -20.45
C TRP A 91 11.25 7.63 -21.04
N VAL A 92 10.83 8.67 -20.31
CA VAL A 92 10.99 10.05 -20.77
C VAL A 92 12.47 10.41 -20.91
N ASP A 93 13.32 10.02 -19.96
CA ASP A 93 14.75 10.35 -20.02
C ASP A 93 15.44 9.72 -21.25
N GLU A 94 15.10 8.48 -21.59
CA GLU A 94 15.59 7.82 -22.80
C GLU A 94 15.07 8.46 -24.09
N LEU A 95 13.83 8.96 -24.09
CA LEU A 95 13.12 9.44 -25.28
C LEU A 95 13.19 10.96 -25.47
N ARG A 96 13.66 11.73 -24.47
CA ARG A 96 13.60 13.20 -24.49
C ARG A 96 14.45 13.85 -25.58
N SER A 97 15.41 13.13 -26.14
CA SER A 97 16.24 13.59 -27.25
C SER A 97 15.53 13.51 -28.61
N LEU A 98 14.39 12.83 -28.66
CA LEU A 98 13.58 12.69 -29.88
C LEU A 98 12.66 13.90 -30.08
N PRO A 99 12.30 14.23 -31.34
CA PRO A 99 11.19 15.14 -31.63
C PRO A 99 9.91 14.69 -30.91
N ALA A 100 9.08 15.66 -30.49
CA ALA A 100 7.88 15.41 -29.67
C ALA A 100 6.96 14.31 -30.25
N LEU A 101 6.75 14.30 -31.57
CA LEU A 101 5.95 13.28 -32.25
C LEU A 101 6.55 11.86 -32.11
N GLN A 102 7.87 11.73 -32.25
CA GLN A 102 8.56 10.43 -32.13
C GLN A 102 8.62 9.94 -30.67
N MET A 103 8.74 10.87 -29.71
CA MET A 103 8.64 10.56 -28.29
C MET A 103 7.24 10.02 -27.95
N LEU A 104 6.18 10.68 -28.39
CA LEU A 104 4.79 10.22 -28.18
C LEU A 104 4.55 8.85 -28.82
N GLU A 105 5.05 8.63 -30.03
CA GLU A 105 4.92 7.36 -30.74
C GLU A 105 5.66 6.22 -30.02
N SER A 106 6.84 6.51 -29.48
CA SER A 106 7.61 5.56 -28.66
C SER A 106 6.87 5.20 -27.37
N ILE A 107 6.30 6.18 -26.67
CA ILE A 107 5.47 5.94 -25.47
C ILE A 107 4.24 5.08 -25.83
N ARG A 108 3.55 5.40 -26.94
CA ARG A 108 2.42 4.62 -27.45
C ARG A 108 2.81 3.15 -27.68
N HIS A 109 3.97 2.90 -28.29
CA HIS A 109 4.48 1.54 -28.48
C HIS A 109 4.76 0.81 -27.16
N ILE A 110 5.33 1.48 -26.16
CA ILE A 110 5.56 0.90 -24.83
C ILE A 110 4.22 0.49 -24.20
N LEU A 111 3.24 1.40 -24.21
CA LEU A 111 1.90 1.14 -23.65
C LEU A 111 1.20 -0.04 -24.34
N ILE A 112 1.28 -0.12 -25.66
CA ILE A 112 0.69 -1.24 -26.44
C ILE A 112 1.39 -2.56 -26.11
N LYS A 113 2.73 -2.57 -26.01
CA LYS A 113 3.47 -3.77 -25.60
C LYS A 113 3.05 -4.24 -24.21
N MET A 114 2.90 -3.32 -23.25
CA MET A 114 2.45 -3.61 -21.90
C MET A 114 1.01 -4.14 -21.88
N ALA A 115 0.09 -3.50 -22.61
CA ALA A 115 -1.30 -3.93 -22.73
C ALA A 115 -1.40 -5.34 -23.32
N ASN A 116 -0.68 -5.60 -24.42
CA ASN A 116 -0.62 -6.92 -25.04
C ASN A 116 -0.05 -7.99 -24.11
N LYS A 117 0.99 -7.66 -23.32
CA LYS A 117 1.53 -8.58 -22.30
C LYS A 117 0.49 -8.91 -21.23
N ARG A 118 -0.25 -7.91 -20.73
CA ARG A 118 -1.34 -8.12 -19.76
C ARG A 118 -2.48 -8.94 -20.35
N LEU A 119 -2.87 -8.67 -21.59
CA LEU A 119 -3.91 -9.43 -22.29
C LEU A 119 -3.51 -10.90 -22.48
N LYS A 120 -2.26 -11.17 -22.91
CA LYS A 120 -1.75 -12.55 -23.03
C LYS A 120 -1.73 -13.28 -21.69
N ALA A 121 -1.42 -12.59 -20.59
CA ALA A 121 -1.50 -13.17 -19.25
C ALA A 121 -2.96 -13.44 -18.83
N ALA A 122 -3.87 -12.50 -19.10
CA ALA A 122 -5.29 -12.63 -18.78
C ALA A 122 -5.98 -13.78 -19.53
N LYS A 123 -5.59 -14.04 -20.79
CA LYS A 123 -6.08 -15.20 -21.56
C LYS A 123 -5.77 -16.56 -20.92
N LYS A 124 -4.82 -16.62 -19.97
CA LYS A 124 -4.47 -17.84 -19.23
C LYS A 124 -5.22 -17.95 -17.90
N TRP A 125 -6.11 -17.02 -17.58
CA TRP A 125 -6.88 -17.07 -16.33
C TRP A 125 -8.11 -17.94 -16.56
N ASP A 126 -8.43 -18.80 -15.58
CA ASP A 126 -9.62 -19.65 -15.61
C ASP A 126 -10.92 -18.89 -15.28
N GLY A 127 -10.86 -17.56 -15.19
CA GLY A 127 -11.99 -16.68 -14.90
C GLY A 127 -11.63 -15.20 -15.02
N ASN A 128 -12.53 -14.34 -14.54
CA ASN A 128 -12.39 -12.87 -14.67
C ASN A 128 -11.34 -12.26 -13.73
N VAL A 129 -10.79 -13.06 -12.82
CA VAL A 129 -9.89 -12.61 -11.76
C VAL A 129 -8.54 -13.31 -11.90
N SER A 130 -7.46 -12.53 -11.77
CA SER A 130 -6.11 -13.09 -11.85
C SER A 130 -5.84 -14.11 -10.73
N LEU A 131 -5.01 -15.12 -11.00
CA LEU A 131 -4.59 -16.09 -9.97
C LEU A 131 -3.97 -15.42 -8.74
N ALA A 132 -3.22 -14.32 -8.93
CA ALA A 132 -2.63 -13.57 -7.82
C ALA A 132 -3.72 -12.93 -6.94
N MET A 133 -4.76 -12.39 -7.56
CA MET A 133 -5.91 -11.83 -6.84
C MET A 133 -6.76 -12.93 -6.21
N CYS A 134 -7.00 -14.07 -6.86
CA CYS A 134 -7.66 -15.21 -6.25
C CYS A 134 -6.93 -15.68 -4.99
N LYS A 135 -5.59 -15.78 -5.04
CA LYS A 135 -4.76 -16.08 -3.86
C LYS A 135 -4.87 -15.01 -2.78
N LYS A 136 -4.91 -13.73 -3.14
CA LYS A 136 -5.11 -12.62 -2.19
C LYS A 136 -6.48 -12.71 -1.52
N LEU A 137 -7.54 -12.95 -2.30
CA LEU A 137 -8.91 -13.14 -1.82
C LEU A 137 -9.03 -14.36 -0.91
N ALA A 138 -8.45 -15.50 -1.28
CA ALA A 138 -8.46 -16.70 -0.44
C ALA A 138 -7.78 -16.46 0.92
N LYS A 139 -6.65 -15.74 0.94
CA LYS A 139 -5.98 -15.33 2.19
C LYS A 139 -6.84 -14.38 3.02
N MET A 140 -7.52 -13.43 2.38
CA MET A 140 -8.42 -12.50 3.06
C MET A 140 -9.62 -13.23 3.65
N GLN A 141 -10.20 -14.18 2.91
CA GLN A 141 -11.30 -15.02 3.37
C GLN A 141 -10.88 -15.88 4.56
N ASP A 142 -9.71 -16.51 4.50
CA ASP A 142 -9.18 -17.34 5.59
C ASP A 142 -8.98 -16.52 6.88
N LYS A 143 -8.38 -15.33 6.77
CA LYS A 143 -8.29 -14.38 7.89
C LYS A 143 -9.65 -13.93 8.41
N GLY A 144 -10.58 -13.63 7.49
CA GLY A 144 -11.93 -13.19 7.82
C GLY A 144 -12.73 -14.18 8.66
N ARG A 145 -12.36 -15.48 8.66
CA ARG A 145 -13.00 -16.51 9.50
C ARG A 145 -12.85 -16.25 11.00
N PHE A 146 -11.78 -15.54 11.39
CA PHE A 146 -11.48 -15.22 12.79
C PHE A 146 -12.00 -13.84 13.19
N VAL A 147 -12.56 -13.09 12.24
CA VAL A 147 -13.09 -11.75 12.48
C VAL A 147 -14.52 -11.87 12.98
N THR A 148 -14.80 -11.17 14.07
CA THR A 148 -16.16 -11.08 14.64
C THR A 148 -16.65 -9.65 14.59
N VAL A 149 -17.94 -9.47 14.31
CA VAL A 149 -18.56 -8.15 14.20
C VAL A 149 -19.65 -8.04 15.26
N LEU A 150 -19.49 -7.06 16.14
CA LEU A 150 -20.44 -6.76 17.21
C LEU A 150 -21.18 -5.47 16.85
N TYR A 151 -22.45 -5.58 16.51
CA TYR A 151 -23.28 -4.43 16.17
C TYR A 151 -23.77 -3.74 17.46
N ALA A 152 -23.41 -2.48 17.63
CA ALA A 152 -24.02 -1.62 18.65
C ALA A 152 -25.34 -1.00 18.15
N SER A 153 -25.47 -0.85 16.82
CA SER A 153 -26.68 -0.42 16.10
C SER A 153 -26.59 -0.86 14.63
N GLU A 154 -27.59 -0.53 13.81
CA GLU A 154 -27.58 -0.79 12.36
C GLU A 154 -26.42 -0.07 11.62
N ILE A 155 -25.93 1.04 12.19
CA ILE A 155 -24.94 1.93 11.57
C ILE A 155 -23.59 1.94 12.30
N LYS A 156 -23.50 1.40 13.52
CA LYS A 156 -22.26 1.35 14.30
C LYS A 156 -21.95 -0.06 14.76
N CYS A 157 -20.74 -0.49 14.51
CA CYS A 157 -20.26 -1.80 14.92
C CYS A 157 -18.79 -1.77 15.33
N GLU A 158 -18.43 -2.74 16.15
CA GLU A 158 -17.05 -3.04 16.51
C GLU A 158 -16.62 -4.30 15.76
N VAL A 159 -15.55 -4.20 15.00
CA VAL A 159 -14.93 -5.33 14.30
C VAL A 159 -13.74 -5.80 15.12
N ASN A 160 -13.81 -7.03 15.61
CA ASN A 160 -12.71 -7.69 16.31
C ASN A 160 -11.95 -8.60 15.33
N ASP A 161 -10.69 -8.23 15.07
CA ASP A 161 -9.71 -8.97 14.29
C ASP A 161 -8.61 -9.48 15.25
N GLU A 162 -8.82 -10.70 15.76
CA GLU A 162 -7.98 -11.37 16.77
C GLU A 162 -7.84 -10.61 18.10
N ILE A 163 -6.89 -9.67 18.18
CA ILE A 163 -6.53 -8.89 19.38
C ILE A 163 -6.87 -7.40 19.18
N ILE A 164 -7.23 -7.02 17.96
CA ILE A 164 -7.46 -5.62 17.58
C ILE A 164 -8.94 -5.40 17.34
N TYR A 165 -9.46 -4.36 17.98
CA TYR A 165 -10.84 -3.90 17.82
C TYR A 165 -10.84 -2.62 16.98
N TYR A 166 -11.75 -2.56 16.02
CA TYR A 166 -11.96 -1.41 15.15
C TYR A 166 -13.39 -0.92 15.28
N ASN A 167 -13.57 0.34 15.68
CA ASN A 167 -14.88 0.97 15.58
C ASN A 167 -15.16 1.35 14.13
N VAL A 168 -16.34 1.00 13.67
CA VAL A 168 -16.82 1.29 12.32
C VAL A 168 -18.15 2.02 12.41
N ASP A 169 -18.20 3.17 11.76
CA ASP A 169 -19.40 3.99 11.58
C ASP A 169 -19.75 4.00 10.09
N LEU A 170 -20.82 3.29 9.74
CA LEU A 170 -21.31 3.11 8.38
C LEU A 170 -22.03 4.36 7.85
N GLU A 171 -22.59 5.20 8.73
CA GLU A 171 -23.26 6.44 8.33
C GLU A 171 -22.23 7.48 7.89
N ASN A 172 -21.17 7.65 8.68
CA ASN A 172 -20.09 8.59 8.39
C ASN A 172 -18.99 7.99 7.49
N TYR A 173 -19.10 6.72 7.11
CA TYR A 173 -18.09 5.97 6.35
C TYR A 173 -16.69 6.01 7.01
N THR A 174 -16.63 5.90 8.34
CA THR A 174 -15.37 5.94 9.09
C THR A 174 -15.04 4.60 9.74
N CYS A 175 -13.74 4.33 9.85
CA CYS A 175 -13.19 3.14 10.49
C CYS A 175 -11.93 3.57 11.24
N ASP A 176 -11.67 2.95 12.39
CA ASP A 176 -10.37 3.07 13.06
C ASP A 176 -9.21 2.50 12.20
N CYS A 177 -9.54 1.69 11.19
CA CYS A 177 -8.62 1.19 10.19
C CYS A 177 -8.35 2.22 9.08
N VAL A 178 -7.08 2.36 8.67
CA VAL A 178 -6.72 3.27 7.57
C VAL A 178 -7.34 2.76 6.26
N PHE A 179 -7.83 3.70 5.45
CA PHE A 179 -8.61 3.52 4.21
C PHE A 179 -10.05 3.01 4.37
N GLY A 180 -10.55 2.80 5.59
CA GLY A 180 -11.95 2.39 5.77
C GLY A 180 -12.23 0.98 5.28
N LYS A 181 -11.23 0.08 5.36
CA LYS A 181 -11.32 -1.31 4.86
C LYS A 181 -12.59 -2.04 5.31
N TRP A 182 -12.98 -1.88 6.58
CA TRP A 182 -14.16 -2.55 7.12
C TRP A 182 -15.48 -1.87 6.72
N VAL A 183 -15.48 -0.57 6.44
CA VAL A 183 -16.67 0.15 5.96
C VAL A 183 -17.13 -0.43 4.63
N GLU A 184 -16.21 -0.57 3.67
CA GLU A 184 -16.54 -1.13 2.35
C GLU A 184 -16.94 -2.60 2.44
N PHE A 185 -16.31 -3.38 3.33
CA PHE A 185 -16.65 -4.78 3.52
C PHE A 185 -18.06 -4.96 4.10
N LEU A 186 -18.39 -4.20 5.15
CA LEU A 186 -19.66 -4.33 5.85
C LEU A 186 -20.84 -3.70 5.11
N ALA A 187 -20.63 -2.57 4.43
CA ALA A 187 -21.65 -1.95 3.59
C ALA A 187 -22.12 -2.87 2.44
N ASN A 188 -21.24 -3.74 1.95
CA ASN A 188 -21.57 -4.72 0.90
C ASN A 188 -22.12 -6.05 1.46
N MET A 189 -22.00 -6.31 2.75
CA MET A 189 -22.56 -7.51 3.41
C MET A 189 -24.03 -7.34 3.80
N GLN A 190 -24.54 -6.12 3.98
CA GLN A 190 -25.95 -5.88 4.31
C GLN A 190 -26.94 -6.25 3.18
N TRP A 191 -26.44 -6.65 2.01
CA TRP A 191 -27.24 -7.04 0.83
C TRP A 191 -27.14 -8.54 0.49
N LEU A 192 -26.57 -9.37 1.37
CA LEU A 192 -26.57 -10.85 1.29
C LEU A 192 -27.36 -11.44 2.46
#